data_AF-A0A2V7E0W6-F1
#
_entry.id   AF-A0A2V7E0W6-F1
#
_cell.length_a   1.000
_cell.length_b   1.000
_cell.length_c   1.000
_cell.angle_alpha   90.00
_cell.angle_beta   90.00
_cell.angle_gamma   90.00
#
_symmetry.space_group_name_H-M   'P 1'
#
loop_
_entity.id
_entity.type
_entity.pdbx_description
1 polymer ?
#
loop_
_entity_poly.entity_id
_entity_poly.type
_entity_poly.pdbx_seq_one_letter_code
_entity_poly.pdbx_strand_id
1 'polypeptide(L)'
;MTMKARMILAVLITLTLITSSVAVGYAGGGAGSSIDATFFDCYVIHNGANSPYVLDLTDRFGVEKVRLGKARLLCTPTSAAQVERGPVLNGDFTTVSPDQIKCYDVLGLQPKAPGSGITIIDPLSTETVTLDQLSVVCSPAATNPPIPQ
;
A
#
# COMPACT_ATOMS: atom_id res chain seq x y z
N MET A 1 19.78 34.30 57.16
CA MET A 1 19.67 32.91 56.65
C MET A 1 21.01 32.21 56.80
N THR A 2 21.07 31.18 57.64
CA THR A 2 22.29 30.43 57.97
C THR A 2 22.70 29.51 56.82
N MET A 3 24.01 29.36 56.59
CA MET A 3 24.61 28.65 55.44
C MET A 3 24.07 27.21 55.26
N LYS A 4 23.66 26.56 56.35
CA LYS A 4 23.00 25.24 56.36
C LYS A 4 21.63 25.22 55.66
N ALA A 5 20.85 26.29 55.76
CA ALA A 5 19.55 26.39 55.11
C ALA A 5 19.66 26.51 53.58
N ARG A 6 20.75 27.07 53.06
CA ARG A 6 21.01 27.18 51.61
C ARG A 6 21.43 25.84 51.00
N MET A 7 22.18 25.01 51.74
CA MET A 7 22.56 23.67 51.29
C MET A 7 21.38 22.70 51.25
N ILE A 8 20.47 22.77 52.24
CA ILE A 8 19.29 21.89 52.26
C ILE A 8 18.28 22.28 51.16
N LEU A 9 18.16 23.58 50.84
CA LEU A 9 17.29 24.04 49.75
C LEU A 9 17.83 23.66 48.36
N ALA A 10 19.16 23.65 48.17
CA ALA A 10 19.77 23.28 46.90
C ALA A 10 19.68 21.77 46.59
N VAL A 11 19.70 20.92 47.62
CA VAL A 11 19.55 19.46 47.46
C VAL A 11 18.10 19.07 47.18
N LEU A 12 17.11 19.81 47.70
CA LEU A 12 15.70 19.56 47.42
C LEU A 12 15.25 19.99 46.02
N ILE A 13 15.94 20.97 45.40
CA ILE A 13 15.62 21.44 44.04
C ILE A 13 16.24 20.56 42.94
N THR A 14 17.24 19.73 43.26
CA THR A 14 17.89 18.83 42.29
C THR A 14 17.28 17.42 42.23
N LEU A 15 16.36 17.08 43.14
CA LEU A 15 15.70 15.78 43.22
C LEU A 15 14.25 15.79 42.68
N THR A 16 13.97 16.58 41.65
CA THR A 16 12.64 16.61 40.99
C THR A 16 12.69 16.44 39.46
N LEU A 17 13.86 16.14 38.88
CA LEU A 17 14.04 16.04 37.42
C LEU A 17 14.15 14.61 36.87
N ILE A 18 13.74 13.58 37.61
CA ILE A 18 13.79 12.19 37.12
C ILE A 18 12.47 11.45 37.37
N THR A 19 11.38 11.97 36.82
CA THR A 19 10.18 11.20 36.49
C THR A 19 9.57 11.89 35.28
N SER A 20 9.77 11.45 34.05
CA SER A 20 9.21 10.18 33.59
C SER A 20 9.70 10.00 32.16
N SER A 21 10.44 8.93 31.93
CA SER A 21 10.61 8.39 30.59
C SER A 21 9.20 8.12 30.07
N VAL A 22 8.79 8.81 29.00
CA VAL A 22 7.64 8.40 28.21
C VAL A 22 7.99 7.05 27.61
N ALA A 23 7.67 5.99 28.34
CA ALA A 23 7.47 4.70 27.71
C ALA A 23 6.27 4.90 26.80
N VAL A 24 6.52 5.20 25.52
CA VAL A 24 5.55 5.00 24.46
C VAL A 24 5.40 3.49 24.35
N GLY A 25 4.67 2.92 25.30
CA GLY A 25 4.18 1.57 25.20
C GLY A 25 3.17 1.58 24.08
N TYR A 26 3.58 1.14 22.89
CA TYR A 26 2.63 0.65 21.90
C TYR A 26 1.99 -0.60 22.51
N ALA A 27 0.95 -0.40 23.32
CA ALA A 27 0.03 -1.44 23.69
C ALA A 27 -0.77 -1.79 22.42
N GLY A 28 -0.14 -2.53 21.51
CA GLY A 28 -0.76 -3.06 20.30
C GLY A 28 -1.66 -4.24 20.63
N GLY A 29 -2.71 -3.97 21.40
CA GLY A 29 -3.80 -4.89 21.71
C GLY A 29 -5.12 -4.25 21.29
N GLY A 30 -5.22 -3.85 20.02
CA GLY A 30 -6.45 -3.33 19.43
C GLY A 30 -7.25 -4.48 18.85
N ALA A 31 -8.50 -4.62 19.29
CA ALA A 31 -9.51 -5.40 18.58
C ALA A 31 -9.49 -5.01 17.10
N GLY A 32 -9.57 -6.00 16.20
CA GLY A 32 -9.38 -5.82 14.77
C GLY A 32 -10.16 -4.63 14.23
N SER A 33 -9.42 -3.58 13.86
CA SER A 33 -10.01 -2.39 13.29
C SER A 33 -10.42 -2.70 11.85
N SER A 34 -11.64 -2.31 11.48
CA SER A 34 -12.01 -2.22 10.07
C SER A 34 -11.04 -1.29 9.36
N ILE A 35 -10.65 -1.67 8.14
CA ILE A 35 -9.73 -0.88 7.34
C ILE A 35 -10.52 0.06 6.45
N ASP A 36 -10.23 1.37 6.54
CA ASP A 36 -10.82 2.38 5.68
C ASP A 36 -9.94 2.59 4.43
N ALA A 37 -9.83 1.54 3.63
CA ALA A 37 -9.09 1.50 2.37
C ALA A 37 -9.73 0.49 1.42
N THR A 38 -9.61 0.73 0.11
CA THR A 38 -10.06 -0.23 -0.90
C THR A 38 -8.97 -1.26 -1.17
N PHE A 39 -9.26 -2.54 -0.92
CA PHE A 39 -8.43 -3.67 -1.35
C PHE A 39 -9.02 -4.34 -2.58
N PHE A 40 -8.19 -5.10 -3.29
CA PHE A 40 -8.61 -5.91 -4.42
C PHE A 40 -8.14 -7.36 -4.24
N ASP A 41 -9.07 -8.29 -4.45
CA ASP A 41 -8.76 -9.72 -4.56
C ASP A 41 -8.44 -10.02 -6.02
N CYS A 42 -7.19 -10.38 -6.30
CA CYS A 42 -6.69 -10.67 -7.64
C CYS A 42 -6.54 -12.17 -7.88
N TYR A 43 -7.31 -12.69 -8.84
CA TYR A 43 -7.31 -14.09 -9.24
C TYR A 43 -6.50 -14.32 -10.51
N VAL A 44 -5.70 -15.39 -10.53
CA VAL A 44 -5.02 -15.83 -11.75
C VAL A 44 -6.03 -16.41 -12.73
N ILE A 45 -6.00 -15.93 -13.97
CA ILE A 45 -6.88 -16.42 -15.03
C ILE A 45 -6.24 -17.65 -15.67
N HIS A 46 -6.84 -18.82 -15.45
CA HIS A 46 -6.51 -20.00 -16.23
C HIS A 46 -7.11 -19.90 -17.64
N ASN A 47 -6.33 -20.28 -18.67
CA ASN A 47 -6.73 -20.20 -20.07
C ASN A 47 -7.13 -18.79 -20.55
N GLY A 48 -6.44 -17.76 -20.04
CA GLY A 48 -6.65 -16.38 -20.47
C GLY A 48 -6.47 -16.20 -21.98
N ALA A 49 -7.44 -15.52 -22.61
CA ALA A 49 -7.39 -15.21 -24.03
C ALA A 49 -6.19 -14.30 -24.35
N ASN A 50 -5.54 -14.57 -25.48
CA ASN A 50 -4.53 -13.65 -26.02
C ASN A 50 -5.22 -12.39 -26.52
N SER A 51 -4.69 -11.24 -26.13
CA SER A 51 -5.08 -9.96 -26.70
C SER A 51 -4.34 -9.73 -28.03
N PRO A 52 -5.03 -9.36 -29.11
CA PRO A 52 -4.37 -9.00 -30.37
C PRO A 52 -3.85 -7.55 -30.37
N TYR A 53 -4.11 -6.78 -29.31
CA TYR A 53 -3.91 -5.34 -29.32
C TYR A 53 -2.46 -4.93 -29.07
N VAL A 54 -2.07 -3.85 -29.75
CA VAL A 54 -0.86 -3.07 -29.48
C VAL A 54 -1.35 -1.69 -29.06
N LEU A 55 -0.90 -1.20 -27.90
CA LEU A 55 -1.31 0.06 -27.30
C LEU A 55 -0.16 1.06 -27.31
N ASP A 56 -0.49 2.33 -27.53
CA ASP A 56 0.36 3.46 -27.16
C ASP A 56 -0.07 3.92 -25.77
N LEU A 57 0.76 3.68 -24.76
CA LEU A 57 0.55 4.07 -23.37
C LEU A 57 1.26 5.37 -23.07
N THR A 58 0.64 6.19 -22.23
CA THR A 58 1.27 7.37 -21.64
C THR A 58 1.01 7.33 -20.16
N ASP A 59 2.07 7.29 -19.37
CA ASP A 59 2.00 7.37 -17.92
C ASP A 59 2.93 8.45 -17.40
N ARG A 60 3.08 8.52 -16.08
CA ARG A 60 3.94 9.50 -15.41
C ARG A 60 5.44 9.30 -15.67
N PHE A 61 5.82 8.20 -16.30
CA PHE A 61 7.21 7.82 -16.60
C PHE A 61 7.54 7.99 -18.08
N GLY A 62 6.56 8.01 -18.98
CA GLY A 62 6.77 8.35 -20.37
C GLY A 62 5.67 7.86 -21.31
N VAL A 63 6.02 7.78 -22.60
CA VAL A 63 5.18 7.26 -23.66
C VAL A 63 5.81 5.98 -24.21
N GLU A 64 5.01 4.92 -24.33
CA GLU A 64 5.51 3.59 -24.65
C GLU A 64 4.55 2.83 -25.58
N LYS A 65 5.07 2.07 -26.54
CA LYS A 65 4.26 1.16 -27.36
C LYS A 65 4.39 -0.27 -26.84
N VAL A 66 3.28 -0.88 -26.43
CA VAL A 66 3.26 -2.21 -25.82
C VAL A 66 2.35 -3.16 -26.59
N ARG A 67 2.77 -4.41 -26.75
CA ARG A 67 1.92 -5.48 -27.27
C ARG A 67 1.34 -6.26 -26.10
N LEU A 68 0.02 -6.40 -26.07
CA LEU A 68 -0.64 -7.18 -25.04
C LEU A 68 -0.53 -8.69 -25.33
N GLY A 69 -0.42 -9.47 -24.27
CA GLY A 69 -0.37 -10.92 -24.27
C GLY A 69 -1.66 -11.53 -23.72
N LYS A 70 -1.51 -12.60 -22.94
CA LYS A 70 -2.65 -13.28 -22.32
C LYS A 70 -3.23 -12.45 -21.19
N ALA A 71 -4.54 -12.55 -21.02
CA ALA A 71 -5.17 -12.13 -19.77
C ALA A 71 -4.62 -12.95 -18.60
N ARG A 72 -4.04 -12.28 -17.61
CA ARG A 72 -3.32 -12.92 -16.49
C ARG A 72 -4.05 -12.82 -15.17
N LEU A 73 -4.60 -11.64 -14.85
CA LEU A 73 -5.27 -11.39 -13.57
C LEU A 73 -6.65 -10.80 -13.77
N LEU A 74 -7.57 -11.16 -12.88
CA LEU A 74 -8.85 -10.52 -12.67
C LEU A 74 -8.93 -10.07 -11.22
N CYS A 75 -9.02 -8.76 -10.98
CA CYS A 75 -9.06 -8.17 -9.65
C CYS A 75 -10.45 -7.61 -9.37
N THR A 76 -11.05 -7.99 -8.25
CA THR A 76 -12.36 -7.49 -7.80
C THR A 76 -12.21 -6.70 -6.51
N PRO A 77 -12.99 -5.61 -6.30
CA PRO A 77 -12.97 -4.91 -5.01
C PRO A 77 -13.30 -5.86 -3.87
N THR A 78 -12.50 -5.82 -2.81
CA THR A 78 -12.74 -6.58 -1.58
C THR A 78 -13.87 -5.91 -0.80
N SER A 79 -14.90 -6.68 -0.42
CA SER A 79 -16.10 -6.12 0.23
C SER A 79 -15.87 -5.67 1.68
N ALA A 80 -14.89 -6.25 2.37
CA ALA A 80 -14.49 -5.88 3.72
C ALA A 80 -13.09 -6.42 4.02
N ALA A 81 -12.28 -5.62 4.73
CA ALA A 81 -10.98 -6.04 5.25
C ALA A 81 -10.85 -5.65 6.73
N GLN A 82 -10.25 -6.53 7.52
CA GLN A 82 -9.96 -6.32 8.95
C GLN A 82 -8.53 -6.73 9.25
N VAL A 83 -7.85 -5.94 10.08
CA VAL A 83 -6.52 -6.29 10.58
C VAL A 83 -6.69 -7.28 11.74
N GLU A 84 -6.27 -8.53 11.55
CA GLU A 84 -6.19 -9.51 12.65
C GLU A 84 -4.95 -9.28 13.52
N ARG A 85 -3.81 -8.97 12.89
CA ARG A 85 -2.52 -8.70 13.54
C ARG A 85 -1.66 -7.80 12.66
N GLY A 86 -1.03 -6.79 13.24
CA GLY A 86 -0.09 -5.92 12.52
C GLY A 86 0.16 -4.59 13.25
N PRO A 87 1.06 -3.75 12.72
CA PRO A 87 1.18 -2.37 13.14
C PRO A 87 -0.07 -1.56 12.76
N VAL A 88 -0.16 -0.34 13.28
CA VAL A 88 -1.20 0.62 12.87
C VAL A 88 -1.02 0.95 11.39
N LEU A 89 -2.13 0.99 10.65
CA LEU A 89 -2.14 1.33 9.23
C LEU A 89 -1.75 2.78 9.00
N ASN A 90 -1.23 3.05 7.80
CA ASN A 90 -0.95 4.41 7.38
C ASN A 90 -2.25 5.10 6.96
N GLY A 91 -2.40 6.38 7.32
CA GLY A 91 -3.34 7.31 6.69
C GLY A 91 -4.81 6.89 6.56
N ASP A 92 -5.52 7.64 5.72
CA ASP A 92 -6.86 7.35 5.23
C ASP A 92 -6.74 7.20 3.71
N PHE A 93 -7.19 6.06 3.17
CA PHE A 93 -7.07 5.70 1.76
C PHE A 93 -8.45 5.53 1.10
N THR A 94 -9.45 6.28 1.58
CA THR A 94 -10.80 6.35 1.04
C THR A 94 -10.89 7.13 -0.28
N THR A 95 -10.31 6.60 -1.35
CA THR A 95 -10.50 7.17 -2.69
C THR A 95 -11.12 6.18 -3.64
N VAL A 96 -12.25 6.60 -4.22
CA VAL A 96 -13.13 5.96 -5.21
C VAL A 96 -12.53 4.71 -5.86
N SER A 97 -13.10 3.56 -5.52
CA SER A 97 -12.74 2.27 -6.11
C SER A 97 -13.14 2.24 -7.59
N PRO A 98 -12.23 1.90 -8.51
CA PRO A 98 -12.66 1.42 -9.82
C PRO A 98 -13.48 0.13 -9.67
N ASP A 99 -14.28 -0.16 -10.69
CA ASP A 99 -14.91 -1.46 -10.89
C ASP A 99 -13.84 -2.57 -11.00
N GLN A 100 -14.29 -3.81 -11.16
CA GLN A 100 -13.43 -4.95 -11.46
C GLN A 100 -12.40 -4.62 -12.56
N ILE A 101 -11.15 -5.06 -12.36
CA ILE A 101 -10.02 -4.78 -13.25
C ILE A 101 -9.51 -6.09 -13.84
N LYS A 102 -9.17 -6.09 -15.13
CA LYS A 102 -8.53 -7.21 -15.81
C LYS A 102 -7.16 -6.79 -16.33
N CYS A 103 -6.13 -7.60 -16.05
CA CYS A 103 -4.75 -7.33 -16.44
C CYS A 103 -4.23 -8.34 -17.47
N TYR A 104 -3.43 -7.84 -18.40
CA TYR A 104 -2.82 -8.59 -19.49
C TYR A 104 -1.30 -8.52 -19.38
N ASP A 105 -0.61 -9.58 -19.79
CA ASP A 105 0.84 -9.56 -19.92
C ASP A 105 1.31 -8.56 -20.98
N VAL A 106 2.50 -8.01 -20.79
CA VAL A 106 3.21 -7.25 -21.83
C VAL A 106 4.21 -8.14 -22.54
N LEU A 107 4.09 -8.23 -23.87
CA LEU A 107 4.96 -9.01 -24.74
C LEU A 107 5.97 -8.11 -25.47
N GLY A 108 7.18 -8.64 -25.70
CA GLY A 108 8.22 -7.99 -26.50
C GLY A 108 9.27 -7.25 -25.66
N LEU A 109 9.95 -6.27 -26.26
CA LEU A 109 10.89 -5.41 -25.55
C LEU A 109 10.10 -4.57 -24.54
N GLN A 110 10.23 -4.93 -23.26
CA GLN A 110 9.56 -4.20 -22.20
C GLN A 110 10.25 -2.85 -22.02
N PRO A 111 9.49 -1.76 -21.96
CA PRO A 111 10.03 -0.44 -21.69
C PRO A 111 10.79 -0.46 -20.37
N LYS A 112 12.00 0.09 -20.40
CA LYS A 112 12.84 0.18 -19.20
C LYS A 112 12.16 1.16 -18.26
N ALA A 113 11.90 0.73 -17.03
CA ALA A 113 11.40 1.64 -16.01
C ALA A 113 12.37 2.82 -15.83
N PRO A 114 11.89 3.97 -15.30
CA PRO A 114 12.68 5.20 -15.19
C PRO A 114 13.96 5.08 -14.35
N GLY A 115 14.21 3.95 -13.68
CA GLY A 115 15.45 3.66 -12.95
C GLY A 115 15.69 4.53 -11.70
N SER A 116 14.81 5.50 -11.44
CA SER A 116 14.80 6.32 -10.24
C SER A 116 14.04 5.62 -9.10
N GLY A 117 14.48 5.86 -7.87
CA GLY A 117 13.75 5.43 -6.68
C GLY A 117 12.43 6.20 -6.56
N ILE A 118 11.31 5.49 -6.43
CA ILE A 118 9.99 6.06 -6.18
C ILE A 118 9.54 5.70 -4.76
N THR A 119 8.87 6.64 -4.09
CA THR A 119 8.22 6.35 -2.81
C THR A 119 6.79 5.88 -3.07
N ILE A 120 6.47 4.69 -2.58
CA ILE A 120 5.13 4.12 -2.54
C ILE A 120 4.60 4.30 -1.11
N ILE A 121 3.40 4.86 -0.99
CA ILE A 121 2.69 5.03 0.28
C ILE A 121 1.34 4.36 0.12
N ASP A 122 1.08 3.33 0.93
CA ASP A 122 -0.17 2.56 0.94
C ASP A 122 -0.62 2.30 2.40
N PRO A 123 -1.82 1.71 2.63
CA PRO A 123 -2.31 1.47 3.98
C PRO A 123 -1.38 0.61 4.84
N LEU A 124 -0.60 -0.27 4.23
CA LEU A 124 0.25 -1.27 4.89
C LEU A 124 1.68 -0.78 5.11
N SER A 125 2.20 0.08 4.23
CA SER A 125 3.61 0.49 4.27
C SER A 125 3.91 1.84 3.61
N THR A 126 5.10 2.36 3.90
CA THR A 126 5.74 3.43 3.15
C THR A 126 7.13 2.96 2.78
N GLU A 127 7.42 2.83 1.50
CA GLU A 127 8.69 2.28 1.01
C GLU A 127 9.24 3.06 -0.18
N THR A 128 10.57 3.06 -0.32
CA THR A 128 11.25 3.59 -1.50
C THR A 128 11.80 2.44 -2.31
N VAL A 129 11.33 2.28 -3.55
CA VAL A 129 11.66 1.15 -4.43
C VAL A 129 12.14 1.64 -5.79
N THR A 130 12.88 0.79 -6.50
CA THR A 130 13.20 1.01 -7.92
C THR A 130 12.29 0.12 -8.76
N LEU A 131 11.57 0.73 -9.70
CA LEU A 131 10.80 -0.03 -10.69
C LEU A 131 11.76 -0.63 -11.72
N ASP A 132 11.51 -1.86 -12.14
CA ASP A 132 12.35 -2.60 -13.10
C ASP A 132 11.82 -2.51 -14.53
N GLN A 133 10.63 -3.06 -14.77
CA GLN A 133 10.00 -3.09 -16.09
C GLN A 133 8.47 -3.15 -16.01
N LEU A 134 7.79 -2.66 -17.05
CA LEU A 134 6.34 -2.77 -17.21
C LEU A 134 5.97 -4.22 -17.58
N SER A 135 5.36 -4.94 -16.65
CA SER A 135 5.04 -6.37 -16.81
C SER A 135 3.58 -6.65 -17.18
N VAL A 136 2.65 -5.82 -16.74
CA VAL A 136 1.21 -5.98 -16.98
C VAL A 136 0.54 -4.65 -17.29
N VAL A 137 -0.52 -4.70 -18.10
CA VAL A 137 -1.41 -3.57 -18.38
C VAL A 137 -2.81 -3.95 -17.96
N CYS A 138 -3.45 -3.09 -17.18
CA CYS A 138 -4.75 -3.34 -16.59
C CYS A 138 -5.81 -2.40 -17.18
N SER A 139 -7.03 -2.89 -17.36
CA SER A 139 -8.20 -2.12 -17.81
C SER A 139 -9.43 -2.46 -16.97
N PRO A 140 -10.43 -1.55 -16.87
CA PRO A 140 -11.73 -1.89 -16.31
C PRO A 140 -12.36 -3.11 -17.02
N ALA A 141 -13.14 -3.88 -16.28
CA ALA A 141 -13.82 -5.07 -16.74
C ALA A 141 -15.18 -5.21 -16.04
N ALA A 142 -16.09 -5.93 -16.69
CA ALA A 142 -17.34 -6.36 -16.08
C ALA A 142 -17.49 -7.87 -16.28
N THR A 143 -17.87 -8.58 -15.23
CA THR A 143 -18.32 -9.97 -15.32
C THR A 143 -19.83 -10.03 -15.40
N ASN A 144 -20.34 -10.87 -16.31
CA ASN A 144 -21.72 -11.34 -16.19
C ASN A 144 -21.82 -12.24 -14.94
N PRO A 145 -22.96 -12.24 -14.24
CA PRO A 145 -23.17 -13.14 -13.11
C PRO A 145 -23.01 -14.60 -13.58
N PRO A 146 -22.48 -15.48 -12.72
CA PRO A 146 -22.40 -16.91 -13.03
C PRO A 146 -23.80 -17.45 -13.36
N ILE A 147 -23.90 -18.28 -14.40
CA ILE A 147 -25.13 -19.04 -14.67
C ILE A 147 -25.35 -19.95 -13.45
N PRO A 148 -26.53 -19.92 -12.80
CA PRO A 148 -26.82 -20.84 -11.71
C PRO A 148 -26.60 -22.28 -12.19
N GLN A 149 -25.80 -23.03 -11.42
CA GLN A 149 -25.63 -24.47 -11.63
C GLN A 149 -26.87 -25.23 -11.17
#